data_AF-A0A0S7YCW8-F1
#
_entry.id   AF-A0A0S7YCW8-F1
#
_cell.length_a   1.000
_cell.length_b   1.000
_cell.length_c   1.000
_cell.angle_alpha   90.00
_cell.angle_beta   90.00
_cell.angle_gamma   90.00
#
_symmetry.space_group_name_H-M   'P 1'
#
loop_
_entity.id
_entity.type
_entity.pdbx_description
1 polymer ?
#
loop_
_entity_poly.entity_id
_entity_poly.type
_entity_poly.pdbx_seq_one_letter_code
_entity_poly.pdbx_strand_id
1 'polypeptide(L)'
;MGILVWLIIAIFAQPLLTFISTQHEFGIQGRWIAPIIGLSTVFYGVIFLLNYVFFLIKKTYYITLVFGTGALVNLISNLWAVPQYGSVGAAITTLLSFTVMLIITALISKRLTSKYAT
;
A
#
# COMPACT_ATOMS: atom_id res chain seq x y z
N MET A 1 0.96 16.45 -1.89
CA MET A 1 -0.29 16.66 -1.12
C MET A 1 -0.67 15.42 -0.29
N GLY A 2 -0.70 14.21 -0.85
CA GLY A 2 -1.11 12.99 -0.10
C GLY A 2 -0.29 12.65 1.16
N ILE A 3 1.05 12.73 1.13
CA ILE A 3 1.92 12.32 2.25
C ILE A 3 1.73 13.20 3.50
N LEU A 4 1.60 14.52 3.33
CA LEU A 4 1.43 15.45 4.44
C LEU A 4 0.08 15.26 5.14
N VAL A 5 -0.98 15.09 4.34
CA VAL A 5 -2.32 14.76 4.86
C VAL A 5 -2.26 13.44 5.63
N TRP A 6 -1.52 12.47 5.12
CA TRP A 6 -1.34 11.18 5.78
C TRP A 6 -0.61 11.30 7.13
N LEU A 7 0.49 12.03 7.19
CA LEU A 7 1.26 12.23 8.43
C LEU A 7 0.42 12.90 9.52
N ILE A 8 -0.41 13.87 9.15
CA ILE A 8 -1.35 14.52 10.08
C ILE A 8 -2.32 13.46 10.63
N ILE A 9 -2.96 12.68 9.75
CA ILE A 9 -3.90 11.63 10.18
C ILE A 9 -3.19 10.59 11.08
N ALA A 10 -1.96 10.20 10.78
CA ALA A 10 -1.20 9.23 11.57
C ALA A 10 -0.94 9.73 13.01
N ILE A 11 -0.56 11.00 13.16
CA ILE A 11 -0.27 11.61 14.47
C ILE A 11 -1.56 11.71 15.30
N PHE A 12 -2.68 12.07 14.68
CA PHE A 12 -3.97 12.22 15.37
C PHE A 12 -4.83 10.95 15.37
N ALA A 13 -4.34 9.83 14.84
CA ALA A 13 -5.13 8.61 14.65
C ALA A 13 -5.76 8.11 15.96
N GLN A 14 -4.98 8.04 17.03
CA GLN A 14 -5.46 7.57 18.32
C GLN A 14 -6.55 8.46 18.92
N PRO A 15 -6.35 9.78 19.15
CA PRO A 15 -7.41 10.62 19.71
C PRO A 15 -8.63 10.70 18.79
N LEU A 16 -8.44 10.71 17.48
CA LEU A 16 -9.55 10.72 16.52
C LEU A 16 -10.39 9.43 16.62
N LEU A 17 -9.73 8.27 16.60
CA LEU A 17 -10.40 6.97 16.69
C LEU A 17 -11.06 6.77 18.04
N THR A 18 -10.44 7.18 19.15
CA THR A 18 -11.11 7.12 20.47
C THR A 18 -12.33 8.04 20.55
N PHE A 19 -12.32 9.19 19.85
CA PHE A 19 -13.45 10.12 19.84
C PHE A 19 -14.64 9.62 19.03
N ILE A 20 -14.39 9.00 17.87
CA ILE A 20 -15.45 8.53 16.95
C ILE A 20 -15.91 7.10 17.21
N SER A 21 -15.12 6.29 17.92
CA SER A 21 -15.44 4.88 18.17
C SER A 21 -16.10 4.70 19.54
N THR A 22 -17.19 3.93 19.58
CA THR A 22 -17.83 3.54 20.85
C THR A 22 -16.98 2.54 21.66
N GLN A 23 -16.04 1.84 21.01
CA GLN A 23 -15.16 0.88 21.68
C GLN A 23 -13.75 1.43 21.80
N HIS A 24 -13.25 1.45 23.04
CA HIS A 24 -11.95 2.02 23.39
C HIS A 24 -10.75 1.25 22.76
N GLU A 25 -10.96 -0.01 22.36
CA GLU A 25 -9.94 -0.86 21.72
C GLU A 25 -9.51 -0.33 20.33
N PHE A 26 -10.41 0.30 19.58
CA PHE A 26 -10.08 0.86 18.26
C PHE A 26 -9.06 2.01 18.34
N GLY A 27 -9.11 2.81 19.41
CA GLY A 27 -8.13 3.87 19.64
C GLY A 27 -6.71 3.33 19.87
N ILE A 28 -6.58 2.22 20.59
CA ILE A 28 -5.28 1.61 20.92
C ILE A 28 -4.69 0.92 19.69
N GLN A 29 -5.49 0.15 18.94
CA GLN A 29 -5.04 -0.50 17.71
C GLN A 29 -4.74 0.51 16.60
N GLY A 30 -5.51 1.59 16.54
CA GLY A 30 -5.35 2.68 15.58
C GLY A 30 -3.97 3.33 15.57
N ARG A 31 -3.31 3.40 16.75
CA ARG A 31 -1.93 3.91 16.89
C ARG A 31 -0.93 3.11 16.04
N TRP A 32 -1.14 1.80 15.91
CA TRP A 32 -0.24 0.91 15.17
C TRP A 32 -0.67 0.76 13.70
N ILE A 33 -1.97 0.69 13.46
CA ILE A 33 -2.53 0.53 12.11
C ILE A 33 -2.23 1.74 11.24
N ALA A 34 -2.39 2.96 11.79
CA ALA A 34 -2.21 4.18 11.03
C ALA A 34 -0.81 4.27 10.38
N PRO A 35 0.32 4.25 11.09
CA PRO A 35 1.63 4.37 10.43
C PRO A 35 1.89 3.28 9.37
N ILE A 36 1.40 2.06 9.59
CA ILE A 36 1.54 0.94 8.64
C ILE A 36 0.78 1.22 7.33
N ILE A 37 -0.49 1.62 7.42
CA ILE A 37 -1.28 1.96 6.23
C ILE A 37 -0.69 3.22 5.57
N GLY A 38 -0.19 4.17 6.35
CA GLY A 38 0.47 5.36 5.82
C GLY A 38 1.65 5.02 4.94
N LEU A 39 2.57 4.21 5.44
CA LEU A 39 3.69 3.72 4.65
C LEU A 39 3.23 2.95 3.40
N SER A 40 2.18 2.13 3.54
CA SER A 40 1.58 1.43 2.40
C SER A 40 1.15 2.42 1.31
N THR A 41 0.43 3.49 1.67
CA THR A 41 0.00 4.49 0.68
C THR A 41 1.16 5.25 0.05
N VAL A 42 2.28 5.44 0.75
CA VAL A 42 3.50 6.00 0.15
C VAL A 42 4.01 5.08 -0.95
N PHE A 43 4.12 3.77 -0.69
CA PHE A 43 4.54 2.79 -1.70
C PHE A 43 3.58 2.77 -2.90
N TYR A 44 2.27 2.83 -2.64
CA TYR A 44 1.26 2.95 -3.69
C TYR A 44 1.42 4.22 -4.53
N GLY A 45 1.73 5.36 -3.91
CA GLY A 45 2.04 6.60 -4.61
C GLY A 45 3.27 6.48 -5.53
N VAL A 46 4.32 5.79 -5.07
CA VAL A 46 5.51 5.51 -5.92
C VAL A 46 5.16 4.58 -7.08
N ILE A 47 4.35 3.53 -6.84
CA ILE A 47 3.84 2.65 -7.91
C ILE A 47 3.08 3.47 -8.95
N PHE A 48 2.21 4.39 -8.52
CA PHE A 48 1.45 5.26 -9.40
C PHE A 48 2.36 6.11 -10.29
N LEU A 49 3.42 6.70 -9.72
CA LEU A 49 4.42 7.46 -10.49
C LEU A 49 5.15 6.58 -11.51
N LEU A 50 5.57 5.38 -11.12
CA LEU A 50 6.28 4.46 -12.02
C LEU A 50 5.38 3.92 -13.14
N ASN A 51 4.07 3.78 -12.90
CA ASN A 51 3.11 3.36 -13.92
C ASN A 51 3.00 4.35 -15.09
N TYR A 52 3.40 5.62 -14.93
CA TYR A 52 3.50 6.56 -16.06
C TYR A 52 4.43 6.04 -17.16
N VAL A 53 5.48 5.30 -16.81
CA VAL A 53 6.34 4.65 -17.81
C VAL A 53 5.54 3.67 -18.65
N PHE A 54 4.64 2.89 -18.05
CA PHE A 54 3.79 1.93 -18.76
C PHE A 54 2.76 2.61 -19.67
N PHE A 55 2.23 3.76 -19.25
CA PHE A 55 1.35 4.58 -20.07
C PHE A 55 2.08 5.18 -21.28
N LEU A 56 3.27 5.74 -21.06
CA LEU A 56 4.08 6.37 -22.13
C LEU A 56 4.45 5.38 -23.23
N ILE A 57 4.86 4.17 -22.87
CA ILE A 57 5.19 3.10 -23.83
C ILE A 57 3.95 2.34 -24.35
N LYS A 58 2.74 2.73 -23.93
CA LYS A 58 1.46 2.07 -24.26
C LYS A 58 1.38 0.58 -23.90
N LYS A 59 2.11 0.13 -22.88
CA LYS A 59 2.07 -1.26 -22.37
C LYS A 59 1.36 -1.34 -21.02
N THR A 60 0.08 -0.97 -21.01
CA THR A 60 -0.74 -0.91 -19.79
C THR A 60 -1.04 -2.29 -19.19
N TYR A 61 -0.88 -3.38 -19.93
CA TYR A 61 -1.07 -4.74 -19.39
C TYR A 61 -0.13 -5.04 -18.20
N TYR A 62 1.03 -4.38 -18.11
CA TYR A 62 1.91 -4.48 -16.94
C TYR A 62 1.25 -3.95 -15.68
N ILE A 63 0.37 -2.94 -15.79
CA ILE A 63 -0.41 -2.43 -14.64
C ILE A 63 -1.32 -3.54 -14.13
N THR A 64 -2.06 -4.21 -15.03
CA THR A 64 -2.94 -5.33 -14.67
C THR A 64 -2.17 -6.48 -14.02
N LEU A 65 -0.99 -6.83 -14.55
CA LEU A 65 -0.13 -7.87 -13.96
C LEU A 65 0.33 -7.48 -12.55
N VAL A 66 0.84 -6.27 -12.36
CA VAL A 66 1.28 -5.77 -11.05
C VAL A 66 0.13 -5.79 -10.05
N PHE A 67 -1.02 -5.21 -10.40
CA PHE A 67 -2.19 -5.17 -9.51
C PHE A 67 -2.75 -6.57 -9.24
N GLY A 68 -2.73 -7.46 -10.23
CA GLY A 68 -3.11 -8.86 -10.05
C GLY A 68 -2.20 -9.57 -9.06
N THR A 69 -0.88 -9.41 -9.17
CA THR A 69 0.07 -9.98 -8.20
C THR A 69 -0.13 -9.41 -6.79
N GLY A 70 -0.35 -8.09 -6.68
CA GLY A 70 -0.64 -7.45 -5.41
C GLY A 70 -1.92 -7.98 -4.76
N ALA A 71 -3.00 -8.09 -5.53
CA ALA A 71 -4.28 -8.60 -5.06
C ALA A 71 -4.16 -10.05 -4.58
N LEU A 72 -3.44 -10.90 -5.31
CA LEU A 72 -3.20 -12.29 -4.90
C LEU A 72 -2.39 -12.38 -3.61
N VAL A 73 -1.29 -11.64 -3.50
CA VAL A 73 -0.47 -11.59 -2.28
C VAL A 73 -1.32 -11.08 -1.11
N ASN A 74 -2.08 -10.01 -1.31
CA ASN A 74 -2.93 -9.43 -0.26
C ASN A 74 -4.00 -10.42 0.20
N LEU A 75 -4.72 -11.07 -0.72
CA LEU A 75 -5.76 -12.03 -0.42
C LEU A 75 -5.20 -13.24 0.34
N ILE A 76 -4.14 -13.87 -0.19
CA ILE A 76 -3.53 -15.05 0.42
C ILE A 76 -2.99 -14.73 1.80
N SER A 77 -2.27 -13.63 1.95
CA SER A 77 -1.74 -13.24 3.26
C SER A 77 -2.85 -12.84 4.24
N ASN A 78 -3.94 -12.23 3.78
CA ASN A 78 -5.09 -11.89 4.64
C ASN A 78 -5.80 -13.12 5.19
N LEU A 79 -5.93 -14.21 4.41
CA LEU A 79 -6.55 -15.45 4.88
C LEU A 79 -5.82 -16.06 6.10
N TRP A 80 -4.53 -15.79 6.26
CA TRP A 80 -3.74 -16.26 7.40
C TRP A 80 -3.55 -15.19 8.49
N ALA A 81 -3.22 -13.95 8.11
CA ALA A 81 -2.87 -12.90 9.07
C ALA A 81 -4.08 -12.30 9.80
N VAL A 82 -5.25 -12.21 9.15
CA VAL A 82 -6.44 -11.61 9.78
C VAL A 82 -6.98 -12.47 10.93
N PRO A 83 -7.10 -13.81 10.79
CA PRO A 83 -7.52 -14.66 11.90
C PRO A 83 -6.59 -14.60 13.12
N GLN A 84 -5.29 -14.37 12.91
CA GLN A 84 -4.30 -14.35 14.00
C GLN A 84 -4.10 -12.96 14.63
N TYR A 85 -4.10 -11.91 13.81
CA TYR A 85 -3.70 -10.55 14.23
C TYR A 85 -4.79 -9.49 14.02
N GLY A 86 -6.00 -9.90 13.61
CA GLY A 86 -7.15 -9.01 13.38
C GLY A 86 -6.83 -7.89 12.39
N SER A 87 -7.28 -6.67 12.72
CA SER A 87 -7.11 -5.47 11.89
C SER A 87 -5.64 -5.06 11.71
N VAL A 88 -4.77 -5.34 12.68
CA VAL A 88 -3.33 -5.11 12.55
C VAL A 88 -2.75 -6.05 11.48
N GLY A 89 -3.20 -7.30 11.46
CA GLY A 89 -2.88 -8.26 10.38
C GLY A 89 -3.23 -7.71 9.01
N ALA A 90 -4.45 -7.19 8.84
CA ALA A 90 -4.89 -6.59 7.58
C ALA A 90 -4.05 -5.38 7.11
N ALA A 91 -3.52 -4.60 8.06
CA ALA A 91 -2.63 -3.49 7.74
C ALA A 91 -1.26 -4.01 7.22
N ILE A 92 -0.70 -5.03 7.87
CA ILE A 92 0.57 -5.64 7.51
C ILE A 92 0.50 -6.29 6.12
N THR A 93 -0.58 -7.01 5.81
CA THR A 93 -0.76 -7.66 4.51
C THR A 93 -0.92 -6.64 3.37
N THR A 94 -1.53 -5.49 3.65
CA THR A 94 -1.59 -4.35 2.73
C THR A 94 -0.20 -3.80 2.45
N LEU A 95 0.60 -3.57 3.48
CA LEU A 95 1.98 -3.11 3.32
C LEU A 95 2.83 -4.10 2.52
N LEU A 96 2.71 -5.40 2.84
CA LEU A 96 3.40 -6.47 2.12
C LEU A 96 3.05 -6.48 0.63
N SER A 97 1.74 -6.44 0.32
CA SER A 97 1.24 -6.44 -1.05
C SER A 97 1.78 -5.24 -1.85
N PHE A 98 1.71 -4.03 -1.28
CA PHE A 98 2.22 -2.84 -1.96
C PHE A 98 3.74 -2.83 -2.06
N THR A 99 4.46 -3.44 -1.13
CA THR A 99 5.92 -3.64 -1.24
C THR A 99 6.25 -4.54 -2.43
N VAL A 100 5.56 -5.67 -2.57
CA VAL A 100 5.75 -6.59 -3.70
C VAL A 100 5.42 -5.89 -5.02
N MET A 101 4.28 -5.19 -5.09
CA MET A 101 3.91 -4.41 -6.27
C MET A 101 4.97 -3.35 -6.61
N LEU A 102 5.50 -2.64 -5.62
CA LEU A 102 6.51 -1.60 -5.81
C LEU A 102 7.79 -2.18 -6.41
N ILE A 103 8.28 -3.30 -5.86
CA ILE A 103 9.47 -3.98 -6.36
C ILE A 103 9.26 -4.41 -7.82
N ILE A 104 8.14 -5.07 -8.13
CA ILE A 104 7.83 -5.53 -9.49
C ILE A 104 7.75 -4.36 -10.46
N THR A 105 6.99 -3.30 -10.11
CA THR A 105 6.86 -2.11 -10.95
C THR A 105 8.20 -1.43 -11.18
N ALA A 106 9.03 -1.27 -10.15
CA ALA A 106 10.35 -0.65 -10.27
C ALA A 106 11.28 -1.43 -11.19
N LEU A 107 11.31 -2.76 -11.08
CA LEU A 107 12.13 -3.62 -11.93
C LEU A 107 11.69 -3.56 -13.40
N ILE A 108 10.38 -3.67 -13.66
CA ILE A 108 9.82 -3.63 -15.01
C ILE A 108 10.03 -2.23 -15.62
N SER A 109 9.73 -1.18 -14.86
CA SER A 109 9.89 0.22 -15.29
C SER A 109 11.35 0.50 -15.68
N LYS A 110 12.32 0.15 -14.82
CA LYS A 110 13.75 0.32 -15.11
C LYS A 110 14.17 -0.39 -16.39
N ARG A 111 13.72 -1.65 -16.57
CA ARG A 111 14.02 -2.45 -17.78
C ARG A 111 13.45 -1.81 -19.05
N LEU A 112 12.23 -1.28 -18.98
CA LEU A 112 11.57 -0.68 -20.14
C LEU A 112 12.21 0.67 -20.49
N THR A 113 12.47 1.53 -19.51
CA THR A 113 13.16 2.81 -19.75
C THR A 113 14.51 2.58 -20.43
N SER A 114 15.31 1.60 -19.97
CA SER A 114 16.58 1.28 -20.62
C SER A 114 16.43 0.76 -22.05
N LYS A 115 15.34 0.04 -22.36
CA LYS A 115 15.11 -0.55 -23.69
C LYS A 115 14.61 0.46 -24.72
N TYR A 116 13.85 1.47 -24.30
CA TYR A 116 13.23 2.46 -25.19
C TYR A 116 13.96 3.82 -25.21
N ALA A 117 15.01 3.98 -24.39
CA ALA A 117 15.89 5.15 -24.41
C ALA A 117 17.05 5.02 -25.42
N THR A 118 17.13 3.91 -26.16
CA THR A 118 18.09 3.66 -27.26
C THR A 118 17.33 3.58 -28.56
#